data_AF-A0A679JY03-F1
#
_entry.id   AF-A0A679JY03-F1
#
_cell.length_a   1.000
_cell.length_b   1.000
_cell.length_c   1.000
_cell.angle_alpha   90.00
_cell.angle_beta   90.00
_cell.angle_gamma   90.00
#
_symmetry.space_group_name_H-M   'P 1'
#
loop_
_entity.id
_entity.type
_entity.pdbx_description
1 polymer ?
#
loop_
_entity_poly.entity_id
_entity_poly.type
_entity_poly.pdbx_seq_one_letter_code
_entity_poly.pdbx_strand_id
1 'polypeptide(L)'
;MTSTLLWSLIAVQIAMGAFDTLYHHELTERLAWRPSQRGELRLHAVRNWLYALLFLTLGFAEPKGLLAWAIMGVLIVEVVITLMDFVEEDLSRRLPATERVNHTLLALNYGAILVLILPVLLGWAGEATGIAWVSHGAWSVLALAASLSVAIFGLRDWFAAGRSERLGLPAPAGLADMLAPARTILVTGATGFVGQRLVASLVAAGHEVTVLTRDGAKAAALPAPLRIVTALDQVPDDARLDAIVNLAGEPIADGLWTRAKRRAILASRLRMTRGLAKLVARLDRPPTVVVSGSAVGWYGLRGDESLTESSPAAPAFTQRVCEAWEREAMAIAALGPRVVLLRTGLVLGIEGGLLARLLMPFEFGLGGRIGSGRQWMSWISRDDLVRLICHAIATPTLHGPVNGTAPEPVRSADFAASLARQLHRPAIFPLPTRLLRRLGGDFAEEMLLGGQRVLPEKALASGFAFRHAQLESALGSILGRNVVREAEARSSRAVVHAGE
;
A
#
# COMPACT_ATOMS: atom_id res chain seq x y z
N MET A 1 -2.70 36.17 -25.82
CA MET A 1 -3.52 34.93 -25.93
C MET A 1 -5.01 35.23 -25.67
N THR A 2 -5.80 35.58 -26.69
CA THR A 2 -7.22 35.97 -26.51
C THR A 2 -8.24 34.92 -26.96
N SER A 3 -7.80 33.81 -27.56
CA SER A 3 -8.69 32.75 -28.03
C SER A 3 -9.33 32.01 -26.86
N THR A 4 -10.66 32.12 -26.74
CA THR A 4 -11.45 31.35 -25.76
C THR A 4 -11.30 29.85 -25.95
N LEU A 5 -11.14 29.39 -27.20
CA LEU A 5 -10.92 27.97 -27.51
C LEU A 5 -9.60 27.46 -26.91
N LEU A 6 -8.50 28.20 -27.07
CA LEU A 6 -7.20 27.81 -26.51
C LEU A 6 -7.28 27.66 -25.00
N TRP A 7 -7.86 28.65 -24.30
CA TRP A 7 -8.04 28.58 -22.84
C TRP A 7 -8.98 27.45 -22.40
N SER A 8 -10.01 27.13 -23.18
CA SER A 8 -10.90 25.99 -22.90
C SER A 8 -10.14 24.67 -22.99
N LEU A 9 -9.30 24.49 -24.02
CA LEU A 9 -8.49 23.27 -24.17
C LEU A 9 -7.44 23.15 -23.07
N ILE A 10 -6.82 24.27 -22.66
CA ILE A 10 -5.91 24.30 -21.50
C ILE A 10 -6.63 23.90 -20.22
N ALA A 11 -7.85 24.41 -19.99
CA ALA A 11 -8.65 24.05 -18.82
C ALA A 11 -9.02 22.55 -18.80
N VAL A 12 -9.38 21.99 -19.96
CA VAL A 12 -9.61 20.55 -20.12
C VAL A 12 -8.32 19.76 -19.83
N GLN A 13 -7.17 20.21 -20.33
CA GLN A 13 -5.87 19.57 -20.06
C GLN A 13 -5.55 19.56 -18.57
N ILE A 14 -5.76 20.68 -17.87
CA ILE A 14 -5.56 20.78 -16.42
C ILE A 14 -6.46 19.78 -15.68
N ALA A 15 -7.74 19.72 -16.04
CA ALA A 15 -8.69 18.82 -15.39
C ALA A 15 -8.33 17.34 -15.61
N MET A 16 -7.95 16.97 -16.84
CA MET A 16 -7.53 15.61 -17.18
C MET A 16 -6.21 15.22 -16.51
N GLY A 17 -5.21 16.12 -16.49
CA GLY A 17 -3.93 15.86 -15.82
C GLY A 17 -4.09 15.75 -14.30
N ALA A 18 -4.99 16.54 -13.71
CA ALA A 18 -5.34 16.41 -12.30
C ALA A 18 -6.04 15.08 -12.01
N PHE A 19 -6.98 14.66 -12.85
CA PHE A 19 -7.63 13.34 -12.74
C PHE A 19 -6.59 12.22 -12.80
N ASP A 20 -5.68 12.29 -13.76
CA ASP A 20 -4.65 11.29 -13.97
C ASP A 20 -3.73 11.13 -12.75
N THR A 21 -3.20 12.27 -12.28
CA THR A 21 -2.34 12.32 -11.10
C THR A 21 -3.07 11.79 -9.86
N LEU A 22 -4.29 12.25 -9.60
CA LEU A 22 -5.02 11.87 -8.38
C LEU A 22 -5.54 10.42 -8.44
N TYR A 23 -6.09 10.00 -9.58
CA TYR A 23 -6.77 8.71 -9.69
C TYR A 23 -5.79 7.58 -10.02
N HIS A 24 -4.99 7.72 -11.08
CA HIS A 24 -4.08 6.67 -11.49
C HIS A 24 -2.83 6.67 -10.60
N HIS A 25 -2.12 7.79 -10.49
CA HIS A 25 -0.82 7.80 -9.82
C HIS A 25 -0.93 7.67 -8.30
N GLU A 26 -1.90 8.36 -7.68
CA GLU A 26 -2.05 8.35 -6.22
C GLU A 26 -2.98 7.27 -5.69
N LEU A 27 -4.22 7.18 -6.17
CA LEU A 27 -5.21 6.27 -5.59
C LEU A 27 -5.00 4.82 -6.03
N THR A 28 -4.66 4.60 -7.30
CA THR A 28 -4.58 3.26 -7.87
C THR A 28 -3.16 2.70 -7.75
N GLU A 29 -2.19 3.40 -8.30
CA GLU A 29 -0.83 2.89 -8.43
C GLU A 29 0.03 3.18 -7.20
N ARG A 30 -0.18 4.32 -6.54
CA ARG A 30 0.62 4.82 -5.40
C ARG A 30 2.10 4.92 -5.74
N LEU A 31 2.41 5.57 -6.87
CA LEU A 31 3.78 5.63 -7.43
C LEU A 31 4.82 6.10 -6.41
N ALA A 32 4.48 7.10 -5.59
CA ALA A 32 5.33 7.65 -4.52
C ALA A 32 5.81 6.61 -3.48
N TRP A 33 5.19 5.43 -3.46
CA TRP A 33 5.43 4.34 -2.52
C TRP A 33 5.90 3.06 -3.20
N ARG A 34 6.25 3.12 -4.50
CA ARG A 34 6.83 2.00 -5.24
C ARG A 34 8.34 2.20 -5.44
N PRO A 35 9.19 1.30 -4.88
CA PRO A 35 10.64 1.38 -5.05
C PRO A 35 11.09 1.40 -6.53
N SER A 36 10.36 0.71 -7.40
CA SER A 36 10.70 0.62 -8.84
C SER A 36 10.43 1.90 -9.63
N GLN A 37 9.60 2.82 -9.13
CA GLN A 37 9.08 3.96 -9.90
C GLN A 37 9.86 5.26 -9.72
N ARG A 38 11.15 5.16 -9.39
CA ARG A 38 12.02 6.32 -9.19
C ARG A 38 12.25 7.12 -10.48
N GLY A 39 12.37 6.45 -11.62
CA GLY A 39 12.56 7.09 -12.93
C GLY A 39 11.36 7.95 -13.29
N GLU A 40 10.18 7.32 -13.32
CA GLU A 40 8.87 7.94 -13.54
C GLU A 40 8.65 9.17 -12.61
N LEU A 41 8.86 9.03 -11.29
CA LEU A 41 8.70 10.16 -10.34
C LEU A 41 9.65 11.34 -10.63
N ARG A 42 10.87 11.10 -11.13
CA ARG A 42 11.79 12.19 -11.51
C ARG A 42 11.32 12.91 -12.76
N LEU A 43 10.84 12.17 -13.75
CA LEU A 43 10.26 12.74 -14.96
C LEU A 43 9.03 13.58 -14.61
N HIS A 44 8.14 13.06 -13.77
CA HIS A 44 6.96 13.79 -13.28
C HIS A 44 7.33 15.06 -12.52
N ALA A 45 8.34 14.99 -11.65
CA ALA A 45 8.83 16.16 -10.92
C ALA A 45 9.31 17.26 -11.87
N VAL A 46 10.15 16.93 -12.86
CA VAL A 46 10.67 17.90 -13.84
C VAL A 46 9.53 18.45 -14.70
N ARG A 47 8.66 17.59 -15.24
CA ARG A 47 7.49 17.99 -16.04
C ARG A 47 6.60 18.97 -15.28
N ASN A 48 6.30 18.67 -14.02
CA ASN A 48 5.45 19.49 -13.17
C ASN A 48 6.04 20.89 -12.93
N TRP A 49 7.37 21.01 -12.78
CA TRP A 49 8.03 22.32 -12.67
C TRP A 49 8.00 23.12 -13.98
N LEU A 50 8.12 22.45 -15.13
CA LEU A 50 7.96 23.12 -16.43
C LEU A 50 6.52 23.63 -16.61
N TYR A 51 5.51 22.82 -16.27
CA TYR A 51 4.12 23.26 -16.27
C TYR A 51 3.86 24.41 -15.30
N ALA A 52 4.45 24.39 -14.09
CA ALA A 52 4.31 25.48 -13.13
C ALA A 52 4.78 26.82 -13.74
N LEU A 53 5.94 26.80 -14.40
CA LEU A 53 6.53 27.95 -15.09
C LEU A 53 5.64 28.41 -16.26
N LEU A 54 5.18 27.48 -17.10
CA LEU A 54 4.34 27.77 -18.25
C LEU A 54 2.99 28.39 -17.83
N PHE A 55 2.29 27.80 -16.87
CA PHE A 55 1.01 28.32 -16.39
C PHE A 55 1.16 29.71 -15.75
N LEU A 56 2.19 29.92 -14.94
CA LEU A 56 2.43 31.22 -14.31
C LEU A 56 2.76 32.28 -15.36
N THR A 57 3.58 31.94 -16.35
CA THR A 57 4.01 32.89 -17.37
C THR A 57 2.87 33.19 -18.33
N LEU A 58 2.28 32.19 -18.98
CA LEU A 58 1.21 32.37 -19.97
C LEU A 58 -0.09 32.90 -19.35
N GLY A 59 -0.27 32.74 -18.03
CA GLY A 59 -1.41 33.29 -17.30
C GLY A 59 -1.33 34.80 -17.05
N PHE A 60 -0.12 35.37 -16.98
CA PHE A 60 0.09 36.75 -16.51
C PHE A 60 1.02 37.59 -17.39
N ALA A 61 1.64 36.99 -18.41
CA ALA A 61 2.65 37.64 -19.22
C ALA A 61 2.62 37.15 -20.68
N GLU A 62 2.95 38.05 -21.59
CA GLU A 62 3.28 37.78 -22.97
C GLU A 62 4.79 38.05 -23.18
N PRO A 63 5.66 37.05 -22.97
CA PRO A 63 7.08 37.19 -23.24
C PRO A 63 7.31 37.36 -24.75
N LYS A 64 8.12 38.35 -25.12
CA LYS A 64 8.41 38.76 -26.50
C LYS A 64 9.87 38.48 -26.87
N GLY A 65 10.17 38.42 -28.16
CA GLY A 65 11.51 38.23 -28.69
C GLY A 65 12.17 36.94 -28.18
N LEU A 66 13.37 37.04 -27.60
CA LEU A 66 14.11 35.88 -27.10
C LEU A 66 13.37 35.10 -26.01
N LEU A 67 12.53 35.76 -25.21
CA LEU A 67 11.77 35.09 -24.15
C LEU A 67 10.65 34.21 -24.73
N ALA A 68 10.04 34.61 -25.86
CA ALA A 68 9.07 33.78 -26.56
C ALA A 68 9.72 32.50 -27.11
N TRP A 69 10.94 32.62 -27.66
CA TRP A 69 11.74 31.47 -28.08
C TRP A 69 12.06 30.53 -26.92
N ALA A 70 12.39 31.08 -25.74
CA ALA A 70 12.61 30.27 -24.55
C ALA A 70 11.36 29.47 -24.14
N ILE A 71 10.17 30.08 -24.18
CA ILE A 71 8.91 29.38 -23.91
C ILE A 71 8.64 28.25 -24.92
N MET A 72 8.88 28.49 -26.22
CA MET A 72 8.79 27.43 -27.22
C MET A 72 9.79 26.30 -26.96
N GLY A 73 11.02 26.63 -26.54
CA GLY A 73 12.01 25.63 -26.10
C GLY A 73 11.52 24.78 -24.93
N VAL A 74 10.89 25.40 -23.93
CA VAL A 74 10.28 24.68 -22.79
C VAL A 74 9.17 23.74 -23.27
N LEU A 75 8.30 24.16 -24.19
CA LEU A 75 7.26 23.30 -24.76
C LEU A 75 7.86 22.10 -25.53
N ILE A 76 8.94 22.31 -26.29
CA ILE A 76 9.64 21.21 -26.98
C ILE A 76 10.23 20.21 -25.99
N VAL A 77 10.91 20.70 -24.94
CA VAL A 77 11.46 19.85 -23.87
C VAL A 77 10.34 19.07 -23.19
N GLU A 78 9.20 19.70 -22.93
CA GLU A 78 8.05 19.04 -22.33
C GLU A 78 7.50 17.93 -23.24
N VAL A 79 7.39 18.15 -24.56
CA VAL A 79 6.96 17.10 -25.51
C VAL A 79 7.91 15.90 -25.46
N VAL A 80 9.23 16.16 -25.41
CA VAL A 80 10.24 15.10 -25.29
C VAL A 80 10.07 14.33 -23.98
N ILE A 81 9.88 15.03 -22.85
CA ILE A 81 9.65 14.38 -21.54
C ILE A 81 8.38 13.53 -21.58
N THR A 82 7.29 14.04 -22.16
CA THR A 82 6.02 13.31 -22.26
C THR A 82 6.16 12.04 -23.12
N LEU A 83 6.95 12.08 -24.19
CA LEU A 83 7.27 10.89 -24.98
C LEU A 83 8.17 9.91 -24.21
N MET A 84 9.15 10.40 -23.45
CA MET A 84 9.99 9.56 -22.60
C MET A 84 9.19 8.88 -21.48
N ASP A 85 8.24 9.60 -20.88
CA ASP A 85 7.34 9.07 -19.84
C ASP A 85 6.53 7.89 -20.37
N PHE A 86 5.98 8.02 -21.59
CA PHE A 86 5.26 6.92 -22.25
C PHE A 86 6.13 5.67 -22.45
N VAL A 87 7.41 5.85 -22.80
CA VAL A 87 8.35 4.73 -22.95
C VAL A 87 8.69 4.11 -21.58
N GLU A 88 8.98 4.94 -20.58
CA GLU A 88 9.29 4.48 -19.23
C GLU A 88 8.11 3.70 -18.62
N GLU A 89 6.88 4.18 -18.80
CA GLU A 89 5.66 3.52 -18.32
C GLU A 89 5.49 2.12 -18.93
N ASP A 90 5.64 1.97 -20.25
CA ASP A 90 5.48 0.68 -20.93
C ASP A 90 6.57 -0.33 -20.52
N LEU A 91 7.77 0.16 -20.23
CA LEU A 91 8.87 -0.66 -19.72
C LEU A 91 8.70 -1.03 -18.24
N SER A 92 8.15 -0.13 -17.41
CA SER A 92 8.11 -0.30 -15.95
C SER A 92 6.87 -1.07 -15.47
N ARG A 93 5.72 -0.94 -16.13
CA ARG A 93 4.47 -1.59 -15.73
C ARG A 93 3.46 -1.75 -16.87
N ARG A 94 2.51 -2.67 -16.69
CA ARG A 94 1.37 -2.79 -17.61
C ARG A 94 0.31 -1.75 -17.27
N LEU A 95 0.08 -0.82 -18.19
CA LEU A 95 -0.95 0.21 -18.05
C LEU A 95 -2.38 -0.40 -18.12
N PRO A 96 -3.25 -0.12 -17.14
CA PRO A 96 -4.67 -0.38 -17.23
C PRO A 96 -5.29 0.24 -18.50
N ALA A 97 -6.38 -0.36 -18.99
CA ALA A 97 -7.05 0.13 -20.19
C ALA A 97 -7.56 1.58 -20.04
N THR A 98 -8.01 1.96 -18.84
CA THR A 98 -8.50 3.32 -18.55
C THR A 98 -7.38 4.36 -18.60
N GLU A 99 -6.20 4.01 -18.08
CA GLU A 99 -5.02 4.88 -18.08
C GLU A 99 -4.53 5.13 -19.52
N ARG A 100 -4.46 4.07 -20.35
CA ARG A 100 -4.10 4.22 -21.78
C ARG A 100 -5.06 5.11 -22.56
N VAL A 101 -6.37 4.99 -22.31
CA VAL A 101 -7.37 5.87 -22.93
C VAL A 101 -7.16 7.32 -22.48
N ASN A 102 -6.92 7.54 -21.18
CA ASN A 102 -6.68 8.87 -20.64
C ASN A 102 -5.42 9.51 -21.25
N HIS A 103 -4.31 8.77 -21.36
CA HIS A 103 -3.06 9.25 -21.97
C HIS A 103 -3.25 9.61 -23.44
N THR A 104 -4.02 8.80 -24.19
CA THR A 104 -4.35 9.09 -25.58
C THR A 104 -5.12 10.40 -25.72
N LEU A 105 -6.13 10.61 -24.87
CA LEU A 105 -6.93 11.84 -24.88
C LEU A 105 -6.10 13.07 -24.45
N LEU A 106 -5.22 12.91 -23.46
CA LEU A 106 -4.29 13.95 -23.00
C LEU A 106 -3.35 14.38 -24.13
N ALA A 107 -2.77 13.42 -24.86
CA ALA A 107 -1.87 13.69 -25.98
C ALA A 107 -2.59 14.40 -27.14
N LEU A 108 -3.81 13.97 -27.48
CA LEU A 108 -4.62 14.61 -28.53
C LEU A 108 -4.97 16.06 -28.17
N ASN A 109 -5.47 16.30 -26.95
CA ASN A 109 -5.82 17.64 -26.50
C ASN A 109 -4.59 18.54 -26.41
N TYR A 110 -3.46 18.01 -25.93
CA TYR A 110 -2.19 18.75 -25.89
C TYR A 110 -1.68 19.12 -27.29
N GLY A 111 -1.77 18.21 -28.27
CA GLY A 111 -1.46 18.51 -29.67
C GLY A 111 -2.32 19.65 -30.22
N ALA A 112 -3.61 19.69 -29.90
CA ALA A 112 -4.50 20.80 -30.29
C ALA A 112 -4.09 22.13 -29.63
N ILE A 113 -3.67 22.11 -28.36
CA ILE A 113 -3.12 23.30 -27.67
C ILE A 113 -1.87 23.79 -28.39
N LEU A 114 -0.93 22.90 -28.72
CA LEU A 114 0.32 23.25 -29.41
C LEU A 114 0.05 23.91 -30.77
N VAL A 115 -0.88 23.36 -31.56
CA VAL A 115 -1.28 23.94 -32.86
C VAL A 115 -1.83 25.36 -32.71
N LEU A 116 -2.61 25.63 -31.66
CA LEU A 116 -3.22 26.94 -31.45
C LEU A 116 -2.28 27.96 -30.81
N ILE A 117 -1.36 27.52 -29.95
CA ILE A 117 -0.43 28.43 -29.25
C ILE A 117 0.80 28.78 -30.10
N LEU A 118 1.24 27.88 -30.98
CA LEU A 118 2.46 28.09 -31.78
C LEU A 118 2.40 29.37 -32.65
N PRO A 119 1.33 29.68 -33.40
CA PRO A 119 1.25 30.93 -34.15
C PRO A 119 1.31 32.18 -33.24
N VAL A 120 0.76 32.09 -32.02
CA VAL A 120 0.81 33.18 -31.04
C VAL A 120 2.24 33.41 -30.57
N LEU A 121 2.96 32.34 -30.23
CA LEU A 121 4.35 32.42 -29.78
C LEU A 121 5.30 32.89 -30.89
N LEU A 122 5.08 32.46 -32.13
CA LEU A 122 5.83 32.94 -33.29
C LEU A 122 5.60 34.44 -33.53
N GLY A 123 4.36 34.92 -33.35
CA GLY A 123 4.05 36.35 -33.39
C GLY A 123 4.83 37.13 -32.33
N TRP A 124 4.82 36.65 -31.08
CA TRP A 124 5.57 37.27 -29.98
C TRP A 124 7.08 37.22 -30.18
N ALA A 125 7.59 36.15 -30.79
CA ALA A 125 9.01 35.98 -31.09
C ALA A 125 9.53 36.97 -32.15
N GLY A 126 8.64 37.50 -33.00
CA GLY A 126 8.97 38.55 -33.97
C GLY A 126 9.07 39.96 -33.38
N GLU A 127 8.67 40.15 -32.12
CA GLU A 127 8.73 41.44 -31.43
C GLU A 127 10.08 41.64 -30.70
N ALA A 128 10.37 42.88 -30.28
CA ALA A 128 11.54 43.17 -29.46
C ALA A 128 11.47 42.45 -28.09
N THR A 129 12.60 41.97 -27.59
CA THR A 129 12.64 41.20 -26.34
C THR A 129 12.11 42.03 -25.17
N GLY A 130 11.10 41.50 -24.48
CA GLY A 130 10.43 42.17 -23.38
C GLY A 130 9.32 41.31 -22.78
N ILE A 131 8.68 41.82 -21.73
CA ILE A 131 7.55 41.17 -21.06
C ILE A 131 6.40 42.15 -21.03
N ALA A 132 5.29 41.81 -21.68
CA ALA A 132 4.04 42.54 -21.53
C ALA A 132 3.18 41.83 -20.47
N TRP A 133 2.88 42.52 -19.37
CA TRP A 133 2.01 41.99 -18.32
C TRP A 133 0.55 42.03 -18.76
N VAL A 134 -0.16 40.90 -18.63
CA VAL A 134 -1.55 40.73 -19.09
C VAL A 134 -2.40 40.02 -18.04
N SER A 135 -3.71 40.21 -18.12
CA SER A 135 -4.68 39.43 -17.36
C SER A 135 -5.75 38.88 -18.29
N HIS A 136 -6.06 37.61 -18.12
CA HIS A 136 -7.11 36.88 -18.84
C HIS A 136 -8.33 36.62 -17.94
N GLY A 137 -8.47 37.39 -16.85
CA GLY A 137 -9.58 37.28 -15.91
C GLY A 137 -9.58 35.92 -15.20
N ALA A 138 -10.70 35.19 -15.29
CA ALA A 138 -10.86 33.87 -14.67
C ALA A 138 -9.79 32.85 -15.13
N TRP A 139 -9.29 32.98 -16.36
CA TRP A 139 -8.25 32.09 -16.89
C TRP A 139 -6.90 32.29 -16.20
N SER A 140 -6.52 33.53 -15.86
CA SER A 140 -5.31 33.80 -15.08
C SER A 140 -5.41 33.22 -13.67
N VAL A 141 -6.59 33.26 -13.06
CA VAL A 141 -6.85 32.63 -11.75
C VAL A 141 -6.72 31.11 -11.86
N LEU A 142 -7.30 30.51 -12.90
CA LEU A 142 -7.16 29.07 -13.16
C LEU A 142 -5.69 28.68 -13.38
N ALA A 143 -4.95 29.46 -14.18
CA ALA A 143 -3.53 29.22 -14.45
C ALA A 143 -2.68 29.33 -13.17
N LEU A 144 -2.96 30.30 -12.30
CA LEU A 144 -2.30 30.40 -11.00
C LEU A 144 -2.58 29.17 -10.12
N ALA A 145 -3.85 28.75 -10.03
CA ALA A 145 -4.24 27.58 -9.27
C ALA A 145 -3.58 26.30 -9.81
N ALA A 146 -3.53 26.16 -11.14
CA ALA A 146 -2.84 25.06 -11.80
C ALA A 146 -1.34 25.08 -11.53
N SER A 147 -0.68 26.24 -11.66
CA SER A 147 0.74 26.44 -11.39
C SER A 147 1.12 26.03 -9.97
N LEU A 148 0.37 26.51 -8.96
CA LEU A 148 0.60 26.14 -7.56
C LEU A 148 0.38 24.64 -7.34
N SER A 149 -0.65 24.06 -7.95
CA SER A 149 -0.95 22.63 -7.80
C SER A 149 0.17 21.77 -8.37
N VAL A 150 0.58 21.98 -9.62
CA VAL A 150 1.65 21.19 -10.23
C VAL A 150 2.98 21.44 -9.53
N ALA A 151 3.27 22.65 -9.03
CA ALA A 151 4.48 22.90 -8.23
C ALA A 151 4.49 22.08 -6.93
N ILE A 152 3.37 21.99 -6.21
CA ILE A 152 3.24 21.16 -5.00
C ILE A 152 3.47 19.68 -5.33
N PHE A 153 2.87 19.17 -6.41
CA PHE A 153 3.05 17.78 -6.84
C PHE A 153 4.48 17.51 -7.31
N GLY A 154 5.08 18.43 -8.09
CA GLY A 154 6.47 18.31 -8.53
C GLY A 154 7.47 18.30 -7.38
N LEU A 155 7.26 19.14 -6.36
CA LEU A 155 8.06 19.11 -5.12
C LEU A 155 7.89 17.78 -4.38
N ARG A 156 6.66 17.27 -4.29
CA ARG A 156 6.37 15.98 -3.67
C ARG A 156 7.06 14.83 -4.41
N ASP A 157 6.94 14.78 -5.74
CA ASP A 157 7.52 13.71 -6.56
C ASP A 157 9.05 13.70 -6.47
N TRP A 158 9.67 14.88 -6.40
CA TRP A 158 11.11 15.01 -6.15
C TRP A 158 11.52 14.35 -4.81
N PHE A 159 10.81 14.65 -3.72
CA PHE A 159 11.08 14.04 -2.43
C PHE A 159 10.75 12.54 -2.39
N ALA A 160 9.67 12.12 -3.05
CA ALA A 160 9.28 10.72 -3.17
C ALA A 160 10.34 9.91 -3.95
N ALA A 161 10.88 10.44 -5.05
CA ALA A 161 11.94 9.83 -5.81
C ALA A 161 13.21 9.62 -4.97
N GLY A 162 13.60 10.60 -4.15
CA GLY A 162 14.73 10.47 -3.22
C GLY A 162 14.45 9.53 -2.04
N ARG A 163 13.19 9.38 -1.61
CA ARG A 163 12.79 8.38 -0.61
C ARG A 163 12.79 6.96 -1.19
N SER A 164 12.43 6.79 -2.46
CA SER A 164 12.30 5.49 -3.13
C SER A 164 13.55 4.62 -3.05
N GLU A 165 14.74 5.24 -3.09
CA GLU A 165 16.04 4.55 -2.88
C GLU A 165 16.14 3.81 -1.54
N ARG A 166 15.40 4.29 -0.54
CA ARG A 166 15.41 3.76 0.83
C ARG A 166 14.21 2.86 1.14
N LEU A 167 13.19 2.84 0.27
CA LEU A 167 12.00 1.98 0.43
C LEU A 167 12.25 0.51 0.09
N GLY A 168 13.49 0.13 -0.20
CA GLY A 168 13.87 -1.27 -0.41
C GLY A 168 13.51 -2.10 0.82
N LEU A 169 12.50 -2.96 0.68
CA LEU A 169 12.25 -4.02 1.66
C LEU A 169 13.56 -4.80 1.87
N PRO A 170 13.84 -5.28 3.09
CA PRO A 170 14.85 -6.30 3.27
C PRO A 170 14.62 -7.43 2.27
N ALA A 171 15.70 -8.01 1.74
CA ALA A 171 15.59 -9.17 0.86
C ALA A 171 14.65 -10.20 1.50
N PRO A 172 13.77 -10.86 0.71
CA PRO A 172 12.86 -11.87 1.26
C PRO A 172 13.59 -13.04 1.93
N ALA A 173 14.87 -13.23 1.59
CA ALA A 173 15.81 -14.12 2.29
C ALA A 173 15.94 -13.73 3.78
N GLY A 174 16.01 -14.70 4.68
CA GLY A 174 16.07 -14.43 6.12
C GLY A 174 14.73 -14.53 6.85
N LEU A 175 13.59 -14.48 6.13
CA LEU A 175 12.27 -14.51 6.77
C LEU A 175 11.74 -15.94 7.00
N ALA A 176 12.26 -16.91 6.25
CA ALA A 176 11.85 -18.31 6.34
C ALA A 176 12.95 -19.24 6.90
N ASP A 177 14.11 -18.69 7.29
CA ASP A 177 15.30 -19.45 7.69
C ASP A 177 15.10 -20.39 8.90
N MET A 178 14.04 -20.19 9.69
CA MET A 178 13.69 -21.10 10.78
C MET A 178 13.06 -22.42 10.31
N LEU A 179 12.66 -22.50 9.04
CA LEU A 179 12.14 -23.73 8.45
C LEU A 179 13.31 -24.65 8.09
N ALA A 180 13.13 -25.95 8.34
CA ALA A 180 14.03 -26.94 7.76
C ALA A 180 14.02 -26.83 6.22
N PRO A 181 15.15 -27.11 5.55
CA PRO A 181 15.27 -26.95 4.09
C PRO A 181 14.30 -27.86 3.32
N ALA A 182 14.02 -27.48 2.06
CA ALA A 182 13.28 -28.29 1.09
C ALA A 182 11.87 -28.76 1.52
N ARG A 183 11.10 -27.90 2.20
CA ARG A 183 9.69 -28.12 2.49
C ARG A 183 8.81 -27.89 1.26
N THR A 184 7.74 -28.67 1.12
CA THR A 184 6.68 -28.45 0.12
C THR A 184 5.46 -27.82 0.79
N ILE A 185 5.13 -26.59 0.40
CA ILE A 185 4.13 -25.76 1.09
C ILE A 185 3.06 -25.30 0.11
N LEU A 186 1.80 -25.58 0.45
CA LEU A 186 0.64 -25.04 -0.28
C LEU A 186 0.20 -23.72 0.35
N VAL A 187 0.15 -22.64 -0.44
CA VAL A 187 -0.28 -21.31 0.00
C VAL A 187 -1.55 -20.89 -0.74
N THR A 188 -2.63 -20.65 0.00
CA THR A 188 -3.82 -19.97 -0.52
C THR A 188 -3.73 -18.47 -0.25
N GLY A 189 -4.31 -17.64 -1.13
CA GLY A 189 -4.22 -16.18 -0.96
C GLY A 189 -2.81 -15.63 -1.22
N ALA A 190 -1.98 -16.38 -1.94
CA ALA A 190 -0.60 -16.05 -2.30
C ALA A 190 -0.45 -14.72 -3.06
N THR A 191 -1.46 -14.31 -3.81
CA THR A 191 -1.45 -13.03 -4.54
C THR A 191 -1.88 -11.85 -3.67
N GLY A 192 -2.20 -12.08 -2.39
CA GLY A 192 -2.59 -11.04 -1.43
C GLY A 192 -1.40 -10.39 -0.73
N PHE A 193 -1.66 -9.32 0.02
CA PHE A 193 -0.63 -8.49 0.67
C PHE A 193 0.38 -9.29 1.52
N VAL A 194 -0.09 -10.20 2.39
CA VAL A 194 0.78 -11.07 3.21
C VAL A 194 1.31 -12.26 2.39
N GLY A 195 0.46 -12.84 1.54
CA GLY A 195 0.77 -14.02 0.74
C GLY A 195 1.94 -13.80 -0.23
N GLN A 196 2.01 -12.63 -0.89
CA GLN A 196 3.07 -12.33 -1.85
C GLN A 196 4.44 -12.33 -1.14
N ARG A 197 4.51 -11.71 0.04
CA ARG A 197 5.74 -11.67 0.84
C ARG A 197 6.11 -13.05 1.37
N LEU A 198 5.13 -13.84 1.84
CA LEU A 198 5.35 -15.21 2.27
C LEU A 198 5.93 -16.07 1.13
N VAL A 199 5.30 -16.06 -0.04
CA VAL A 199 5.77 -16.84 -1.21
C VAL A 199 7.17 -16.41 -1.62
N ALA A 200 7.42 -15.10 -1.74
CA ALA A 200 8.75 -14.59 -2.06
C ALA A 200 9.82 -15.08 -1.08
N SER A 201 9.51 -15.09 0.22
CA SER A 201 10.41 -15.60 1.26
C SER A 201 10.61 -17.11 1.23
N LEU A 202 9.55 -17.88 0.99
CA LEU A 202 9.65 -19.34 0.91
C LEU A 202 10.47 -19.77 -0.31
N VAL A 203 10.24 -19.16 -1.47
CA VAL A 203 10.98 -19.43 -2.71
C VAL A 203 12.45 -19.02 -2.55
N ALA A 204 12.72 -17.84 -1.99
CA ALA A 204 14.09 -17.39 -1.73
C ALA A 204 14.86 -18.30 -0.76
N ALA A 205 14.16 -18.97 0.16
CA ALA A 205 14.74 -19.95 1.08
C ALA A 205 14.85 -21.38 0.49
N GLY A 206 14.49 -21.55 -0.79
CA GLY A 206 14.61 -22.84 -1.49
C GLY A 206 13.52 -23.86 -1.16
N HIS A 207 12.36 -23.41 -0.69
CA HIS A 207 11.20 -24.28 -0.48
C HIS A 207 10.40 -24.46 -1.78
N GLU A 208 9.74 -25.61 -1.91
CA GLU A 208 8.81 -25.87 -3.00
C GLU A 208 7.44 -25.26 -2.67
N VAL A 209 7.03 -24.26 -3.44
CA VAL A 209 5.77 -23.56 -3.18
C VAL A 209 4.72 -23.92 -4.22
N THR A 210 3.58 -24.44 -3.76
CA THR A 210 2.36 -24.54 -4.57
C THR A 210 1.42 -23.39 -4.21
N VAL A 211 1.01 -22.61 -5.20
CA VAL A 211 0.12 -21.46 -5.04
C VAL A 211 -1.26 -21.81 -5.58
N LEU A 212 -2.28 -21.67 -4.72
CA LEU A 212 -3.67 -21.68 -5.15
C LEU A 212 -4.16 -20.25 -5.44
N THR A 213 -4.49 -19.98 -6.70
CA THR A 213 -5.03 -18.69 -7.15
C THR A 213 -6.23 -18.87 -8.07
N ARG A 214 -7.13 -17.89 -8.13
CA ARG A 214 -8.19 -17.85 -9.16
C ARG A 214 -7.73 -17.14 -10.44
N ASP A 215 -6.62 -16.39 -10.34
CA ASP A 215 -6.09 -15.52 -11.38
C ASP A 215 -4.64 -15.92 -11.65
N GLY A 216 -4.45 -16.65 -12.76
CA GLY A 216 -3.13 -17.14 -13.17
C GLY A 216 -2.17 -16.02 -13.57
N ALA A 217 -2.68 -14.91 -14.11
CA ALA A 217 -1.85 -13.77 -14.49
C ALA A 217 -1.23 -13.09 -13.26
N LYS A 218 -2.00 -12.96 -12.16
CA LYS A 218 -1.47 -12.44 -10.89
C LYS A 218 -0.45 -13.36 -10.24
N ALA A 219 -0.62 -14.67 -10.37
CA ALA A 219 0.36 -15.62 -9.84
C ALA A 219 1.64 -15.68 -10.68
N ALA A 220 1.57 -15.40 -11.99
CA ALA A 220 2.74 -15.31 -12.84
C ALA A 220 3.70 -14.16 -12.47
N ALA A 221 3.22 -13.16 -11.73
CA ALA A 221 4.04 -12.07 -11.20
C ALA A 221 4.76 -12.42 -9.88
N LEU A 222 4.49 -13.59 -9.27
CA LEU A 222 5.18 -14.05 -8.08
C LEU A 222 6.57 -14.61 -8.43
N PRO A 223 7.57 -14.53 -7.53
CA PRO A 223 8.91 -15.07 -7.78
C PRO A 223 8.90 -16.58 -8.02
N ALA A 224 9.51 -17.02 -9.12
CA ALA A 224 9.70 -18.43 -9.48
C ALA A 224 10.97 -19.01 -8.81
N PRO A 225 11.10 -20.35 -8.67
CA PRO A 225 10.17 -21.40 -9.10
C PRO A 225 8.98 -21.59 -8.15
N LEU A 226 7.79 -21.78 -8.71
CA LEU A 226 6.58 -22.18 -7.99
C LEU A 226 5.62 -22.97 -8.89
N ARG A 227 4.75 -23.79 -8.29
CA ARG A 227 3.65 -24.48 -8.97
C ARG A 227 2.37 -23.67 -8.80
N ILE A 228 1.67 -23.37 -9.89
CA ILE A 228 0.38 -22.68 -9.85
C ILE A 228 -0.74 -23.70 -10.02
N VAL A 229 -1.71 -23.69 -9.11
CA VAL A 229 -2.97 -24.42 -9.26
C VAL A 229 -4.14 -23.44 -9.16
N THR A 230 -5.19 -23.69 -9.96
CA THR A 230 -6.40 -22.86 -9.99
C THR A 230 -7.55 -23.44 -9.18
N ALA A 231 -7.47 -24.73 -8.86
CA ALA A 231 -8.41 -25.43 -8.01
C ALA A 231 -7.67 -26.49 -7.17
N LEU A 232 -8.26 -26.82 -6.01
CA LEU A 232 -7.63 -27.73 -5.06
C LEU A 232 -7.58 -29.18 -5.56
N ASP A 233 -8.44 -29.56 -6.50
CA ASP A 233 -8.47 -30.87 -7.17
C ASP A 233 -7.24 -31.14 -8.05
N GLN A 234 -6.57 -30.09 -8.53
CA GLN A 234 -5.32 -30.20 -9.29
C GLN A 234 -4.10 -30.62 -8.45
N VAL A 235 -4.23 -30.63 -7.12
CA VAL A 235 -3.25 -31.24 -6.23
C VAL A 235 -3.54 -32.74 -6.21
N PRO A 236 -2.63 -33.63 -6.65
CA PRO A 236 -2.92 -35.06 -6.68
C PRO A 236 -2.99 -35.66 -5.27
N ASP A 237 -3.64 -36.82 -5.11
CA ASP A 237 -3.82 -37.50 -3.81
C ASP A 237 -2.48 -37.93 -3.19
N ASP A 238 -1.49 -38.27 -4.03
CA ASP A 238 -0.14 -38.67 -3.64
C ASP A 238 0.80 -37.49 -3.33
N ALA A 239 0.32 -36.25 -3.48
CA ALA A 239 1.10 -35.05 -3.21
C ALA A 239 1.64 -35.03 -1.78
N ARG A 240 2.92 -34.77 -1.62
CA ARG A 240 3.56 -34.61 -0.31
C ARG A 240 3.58 -33.14 0.05
N LEU A 241 2.66 -32.72 0.89
CA LEU A 241 2.64 -31.37 1.46
C LEU A 241 3.15 -31.44 2.90
N ASP A 242 4.20 -30.69 3.24
CA ASP A 242 4.64 -30.56 4.63
C ASP A 242 3.69 -29.66 5.43
N ALA A 243 3.22 -28.59 4.79
CA ALA A 243 2.37 -27.58 5.41
C ALA A 243 1.38 -26.96 4.42
N ILE A 244 0.25 -26.50 4.96
CA ILE A 244 -0.72 -25.66 4.24
C ILE A 244 -0.85 -24.33 4.97
N VAL A 245 -0.76 -23.22 4.24
CA VAL A 245 -1.03 -21.87 4.76
C VAL A 245 -2.27 -21.29 4.06
N ASN A 246 -3.32 -21.06 4.83
CA ASN A 246 -4.58 -20.53 4.34
C ASN A 246 -4.74 -19.03 4.64
N LEU A 247 -4.35 -18.17 3.70
CA LEU A 247 -4.52 -16.71 3.80
C LEU A 247 -5.65 -16.18 2.91
N ALA A 248 -6.32 -17.07 2.16
CA ALA A 248 -7.37 -16.65 1.24
C ALA A 248 -8.63 -16.17 1.99
N GLY A 249 -9.12 -15.02 1.55
CA GLY A 249 -10.39 -14.47 2.01
C GLY A 249 -10.71 -13.18 1.28
N GLU A 250 -12.00 -12.90 1.15
CA GLU A 250 -12.46 -11.60 0.67
C GLU A 250 -11.94 -10.49 1.62
N PRO A 251 -11.33 -9.41 1.10
CA PRO A 251 -10.82 -8.34 1.94
C PRO A 251 -11.92 -7.69 2.78
N ILE A 252 -11.70 -7.63 4.09
CA ILE A 252 -12.69 -7.11 5.04
C ILE A 252 -12.80 -5.58 5.02
N ALA A 253 -11.70 -4.90 4.68
CA ALA A 253 -11.60 -3.44 4.65
C ALA A 253 -11.87 -2.82 3.27
N ASP A 254 -12.26 -3.62 2.29
CA ASP A 254 -12.47 -3.16 0.92
C ASP A 254 -13.96 -2.88 0.66
N GLY A 255 -14.36 -1.65 1.00
CA GLY A 255 -15.73 -1.15 0.86
C GLY A 255 -16.59 -1.29 2.12
N LEU A 256 -17.78 -0.69 2.06
CA LEU A 256 -18.75 -0.69 3.15
C LEU A 256 -19.35 -2.08 3.37
N TRP A 257 -19.71 -2.38 4.64
CA TRP A 257 -20.27 -3.66 5.03
C TRP A 257 -21.78 -3.79 4.75
N THR A 258 -22.12 -3.77 3.47
CA THR A 258 -23.46 -4.14 2.97
C THR A 258 -23.76 -5.61 3.30
N ARG A 259 -25.04 -6.00 3.28
CA ARG A 259 -25.46 -7.40 3.47
C ARG A 259 -24.76 -8.35 2.47
N ALA A 260 -24.56 -7.91 1.23
CA ALA A 260 -23.84 -8.67 0.22
C ALA A 260 -22.36 -8.84 0.58
N LYS A 261 -21.67 -7.75 0.95
CA LYS A 261 -20.26 -7.79 1.34
C LYS A 261 -20.03 -8.68 2.57
N ARG A 262 -20.88 -8.59 3.59
CA ARG A 262 -20.79 -9.45 4.79
C ARG A 262 -20.94 -10.93 4.47
N ARG A 263 -21.91 -11.30 3.61
CA ARG A 263 -22.06 -12.68 3.13
C ARG A 263 -20.84 -13.14 2.34
N ALA A 264 -20.28 -12.29 1.47
CA ALA A 264 -19.08 -12.62 0.70
C ALA A 264 -17.84 -12.82 1.61
N ILE A 265 -17.66 -11.97 2.61
CA ILE A 265 -16.60 -12.07 3.64
C ILE A 265 -16.65 -13.43 4.33
N LEU A 266 -17.82 -13.83 4.82
CA LEU A 266 -18.01 -15.10 5.49
C LEU A 266 -17.84 -16.28 4.50
N ALA A 267 -18.58 -16.27 3.41
CA ALA A 267 -18.63 -17.41 2.49
C ALA A 267 -17.29 -17.69 1.81
N SER A 268 -16.48 -16.67 1.50
CA SER A 268 -15.14 -16.86 0.94
C SER A 268 -14.22 -17.66 1.87
N ARG A 269 -14.24 -17.34 3.17
CA ARG A 269 -13.44 -18.02 4.21
C ARG A 269 -13.92 -19.45 4.46
N LEU A 270 -15.23 -19.64 4.62
CA LEU A 270 -15.80 -20.97 4.85
C LEU A 270 -15.60 -21.89 3.65
N ARG A 271 -15.84 -21.42 2.43
CA ARG A 271 -15.66 -22.24 1.21
C ARG A 271 -14.21 -22.70 1.04
N MET A 272 -13.25 -21.79 1.20
CA MET A 272 -11.84 -22.16 1.08
C MET A 272 -11.44 -23.17 2.16
N THR A 273 -11.80 -22.90 3.42
CA THR A 273 -11.42 -23.76 4.55
C THR A 273 -12.02 -25.15 4.44
N ARG A 274 -13.30 -25.27 4.02
CA ARG A 274 -13.93 -26.56 3.70
C ARG A 274 -13.26 -27.27 2.52
N GLY A 275 -12.83 -26.53 1.50
CA GLY A 275 -12.06 -27.08 0.39
C GLY A 275 -10.75 -27.68 0.86
N LEU A 276 -10.04 -26.99 1.75
CA LEU A 276 -8.80 -27.50 2.36
C LEU A 276 -9.05 -28.73 3.23
N ALA A 277 -10.15 -28.78 4.00
CA ALA A 277 -10.52 -29.99 4.74
C ALA A 277 -10.72 -31.20 3.81
N LYS A 278 -11.39 -31.00 2.66
CA LYS A 278 -11.55 -32.04 1.65
C LYS A 278 -10.23 -32.46 1.01
N LEU A 279 -9.33 -31.52 0.75
CA LEU A 279 -7.99 -31.83 0.26
C LEU A 279 -7.24 -32.69 1.29
N VAL A 280 -7.18 -32.25 2.55
CA VAL A 280 -6.48 -32.99 3.61
C VAL A 280 -7.04 -34.40 3.77
N ALA A 281 -8.37 -34.56 3.71
CA ALA A 281 -9.02 -35.86 3.87
C ALA A 281 -8.71 -36.88 2.76
N ARG A 282 -8.34 -36.43 1.54
CA ARG A 282 -8.05 -37.32 0.41
C ARG A 282 -6.56 -37.57 0.17
N LEU A 283 -5.68 -36.80 0.81
CA LEU A 283 -4.23 -36.97 0.64
C LEU A 283 -3.77 -38.28 1.28
N ASP A 284 -2.95 -39.05 0.57
CA ASP A 284 -2.33 -40.28 1.07
C ASP A 284 -1.53 -40.03 2.35
N ARG A 285 -0.91 -38.85 2.44
CA ARG A 285 -0.20 -38.38 3.63
C ARG A 285 -0.68 -36.96 3.98
N PRO A 286 -1.36 -36.78 5.12
CA PRO A 286 -1.79 -35.46 5.53
C PRO A 286 -0.57 -34.60 5.88
N PRO A 287 -0.67 -33.26 5.68
CA PRO A 287 0.40 -32.35 6.08
C PRO A 287 0.59 -32.36 7.59
N THR A 288 1.80 -32.01 8.04
CA THR A 288 2.10 -31.94 9.47
C THR A 288 1.37 -30.79 10.17
N VAL A 289 1.11 -29.70 9.43
CA VAL A 289 0.52 -28.48 9.97
C VAL A 289 -0.34 -27.75 8.93
N VAL A 290 -1.45 -27.19 9.41
CA VAL A 290 -2.26 -26.22 8.68
C VAL A 290 -2.29 -24.91 9.48
N VAL A 291 -1.70 -23.86 8.92
CA VAL A 291 -1.78 -22.50 9.45
C VAL A 291 -2.96 -21.82 8.77
N SER A 292 -4.08 -21.68 9.48
CA SER A 292 -5.27 -21.00 8.98
C SER A 292 -5.32 -19.57 9.48
N GLY A 293 -5.58 -18.62 8.57
CA GLY A 293 -5.88 -17.24 8.95
C GLY A 293 -7.09 -17.17 9.88
N SER A 294 -7.07 -16.15 10.73
CA SER A 294 -8.17 -15.61 11.53
C SER A 294 -7.89 -14.10 11.72
N ALA A 295 -8.55 -13.45 12.67
CA ALA A 295 -8.29 -12.04 13.00
C ALA A 295 -8.52 -11.75 14.49
N VAL A 296 -7.90 -10.68 14.98
CA VAL A 296 -8.18 -10.12 16.32
C VAL A 296 -9.64 -9.69 16.51
N GLY A 297 -10.41 -9.61 15.43
CA GLY A 297 -11.87 -9.44 15.48
C GLY A 297 -12.60 -10.53 16.29
N TRP A 298 -11.98 -11.69 16.53
CA TRP A 298 -12.47 -12.72 17.46
C TRP A 298 -12.86 -12.13 18.83
N TYR A 299 -12.08 -11.18 19.34
CA TYR A 299 -12.24 -10.66 20.70
C TYR A 299 -13.36 -9.63 20.85
N GLY A 300 -13.99 -9.19 19.75
CA GLY A 300 -14.94 -8.08 19.77
C GLY A 300 -14.30 -6.75 20.23
N LEU A 301 -15.11 -5.79 20.67
CA LEU A 301 -14.64 -4.48 21.14
C LEU A 301 -14.69 -4.44 22.67
N ARG A 302 -13.51 -4.42 23.33
CA ARG A 302 -13.40 -4.56 24.80
C ARG A 302 -12.65 -3.42 25.49
N GLY A 303 -12.55 -2.26 24.82
CA GLY A 303 -11.93 -1.07 25.39
C GLY A 303 -10.47 -1.30 25.77
N ASP A 304 -10.15 -1.10 27.04
CA ASP A 304 -8.77 -1.09 27.56
C ASP A 304 -8.27 -2.43 28.08
N GLU A 305 -9.11 -3.45 28.06
CA GLU A 305 -8.76 -4.79 28.49
C GLU A 305 -7.64 -5.38 27.63
N SER A 306 -6.61 -5.92 28.29
CA SER A 306 -5.55 -6.70 27.64
C SER A 306 -6.09 -8.08 27.27
N LEU A 307 -6.00 -8.42 25.98
CA LEU A 307 -6.57 -9.63 25.40
C LEU A 307 -5.47 -10.56 24.91
N THR A 308 -5.60 -11.84 25.23
CA THR A 308 -4.62 -12.88 24.90
C THR A 308 -5.31 -14.07 24.23
N GLU A 309 -4.56 -15.08 23.83
CA GLU A 309 -5.11 -16.27 23.16
C GLU A 309 -6.13 -17.05 24.02
N SER A 310 -6.10 -16.89 25.35
CA SER A 310 -7.05 -17.48 26.30
C SER A 310 -8.30 -16.64 26.52
N SER A 311 -8.31 -15.39 26.07
CA SER A 311 -9.44 -14.48 26.30
C SER A 311 -10.69 -14.91 25.50
N PRO A 312 -11.89 -14.87 26.11
CA PRO A 312 -13.12 -15.28 25.44
C PRO A 312 -13.52 -14.29 24.34
N ALA A 313 -14.33 -14.80 23.41
CA ALA A 313 -14.95 -14.00 22.37
C ALA A 313 -15.98 -13.01 22.96
N ALA A 314 -16.15 -11.85 22.31
CA ALA A 314 -17.23 -10.92 22.63
C ALA A 314 -18.09 -10.61 21.39
N PRO A 315 -19.41 -10.39 21.55
CA PRO A 315 -20.31 -10.22 20.41
C PRO A 315 -19.91 -9.05 19.51
N ALA A 316 -19.61 -9.36 18.24
CA ALA A 316 -19.36 -8.40 17.17
C ALA A 316 -19.62 -9.08 15.82
N PHE A 317 -19.79 -8.32 14.73
CA PHE A 317 -19.88 -8.96 13.42
C PHE A 317 -18.57 -9.66 13.07
N THR A 318 -17.43 -8.99 13.29
CA THR A 318 -16.09 -9.55 13.08
C THR A 318 -15.85 -10.82 13.90
N GLN A 319 -16.34 -10.85 15.14
CA GLN A 319 -16.28 -12.04 15.98
C GLN A 319 -17.03 -13.21 15.36
N ARG A 320 -18.28 -13.04 14.91
CA ARG A 320 -19.05 -14.13 14.28
C ARG A 320 -18.39 -14.68 13.03
N VAL A 321 -17.72 -13.82 12.26
CA VAL A 321 -16.93 -14.25 11.10
C VAL A 321 -15.74 -15.10 11.54
N CYS A 322 -14.97 -14.65 12.53
CA CYS A 322 -13.82 -15.40 13.05
C CYS A 322 -14.26 -16.72 13.68
N GLU A 323 -15.37 -16.73 14.43
CA GLU A 323 -15.90 -17.92 15.07
C GLU A 323 -16.28 -19.02 14.08
N ALA A 324 -17.06 -18.66 13.05
CA ALA A 324 -17.42 -19.60 12.00
C ALA A 324 -16.18 -20.09 11.23
N TRP A 325 -15.21 -19.21 10.99
CA TRP A 325 -13.99 -19.56 10.27
C TRP A 325 -13.08 -20.51 11.07
N GLU A 326 -12.81 -20.18 12.35
CA GLU A 326 -11.99 -21.00 13.24
C GLU A 326 -12.61 -22.37 13.47
N ARG A 327 -13.95 -22.45 13.56
CA ARG A 327 -14.67 -23.73 13.69
C ARG A 327 -14.43 -24.66 12.50
N GLU A 328 -14.51 -24.14 11.27
CA GLU A 328 -14.22 -24.94 10.07
C GLU A 328 -12.74 -25.34 9.99
N ALA A 329 -11.83 -24.45 10.41
CA ALA A 329 -10.41 -24.75 10.42
C ALA A 329 -10.07 -25.83 11.44
N MET A 330 -10.70 -25.81 12.62
CA MET A 330 -10.50 -26.83 13.65
C MET A 330 -11.05 -28.21 13.26
N ALA A 331 -12.03 -28.29 12.36
CA ALA A 331 -12.47 -29.57 11.81
C ALA A 331 -11.34 -30.29 11.04
N ILE A 332 -10.35 -29.56 10.51
CA ILE A 332 -9.18 -30.14 9.84
C ILE A 332 -8.28 -30.87 10.85
N ALA A 333 -8.24 -30.44 12.11
CA ALA A 333 -7.42 -31.08 13.13
C ALA A 333 -7.81 -32.54 13.36
N ALA A 334 -9.10 -32.86 13.21
CA ALA A 334 -9.61 -34.23 13.31
C ALA A 334 -9.11 -35.17 12.20
N LEU A 335 -8.53 -34.61 11.12
CA LEU A 335 -7.96 -35.36 9.99
C LEU A 335 -6.47 -35.67 10.18
N GLY A 336 -5.85 -35.24 11.28
CA GLY A 336 -4.45 -35.53 11.61
C GLY A 336 -3.51 -34.31 11.72
N PRO A 337 -3.59 -33.28 10.86
CA PRO A 337 -2.68 -32.14 10.95
C PRO A 337 -2.84 -31.33 12.24
N ARG A 338 -1.73 -30.78 12.73
CA ARG A 338 -1.76 -29.71 13.73
C ARG A 338 -2.38 -28.45 13.11
N VAL A 339 -3.35 -27.84 13.77
CA VAL A 339 -3.98 -26.60 13.29
C VAL A 339 -3.52 -25.40 14.13
N VAL A 340 -3.08 -24.35 13.45
CA VAL A 340 -2.78 -23.03 14.04
C VAL A 340 -3.79 -22.02 13.48
N LEU A 341 -4.48 -21.31 14.37
CA LEU A 341 -5.46 -20.28 14.03
C LEU A 341 -4.81 -18.91 14.26
N LEU A 342 -4.35 -18.28 13.18
CA LEU A 342 -3.57 -17.05 13.23
C LEU A 342 -4.47 -15.82 13.31
N ARG A 343 -4.75 -15.34 14.54
CA ARG A 343 -5.56 -14.15 14.82
C ARG A 343 -4.75 -12.88 14.53
N THR A 344 -4.78 -12.48 13.26
CA THR A 344 -3.93 -11.39 12.76
C THR A 344 -4.47 -10.02 13.16
N GLY A 345 -3.58 -9.13 13.60
CA GLY A 345 -3.87 -7.72 13.84
C GLY A 345 -3.78 -6.84 12.59
N LEU A 346 -3.49 -5.56 12.78
CA LEU A 346 -3.27 -4.59 11.70
C LEU A 346 -1.88 -4.79 11.10
N VAL A 347 -1.82 -5.44 9.93
CA VAL A 347 -0.56 -5.65 9.22
C VAL A 347 -0.07 -4.35 8.57
N LEU A 348 1.15 -3.95 8.90
CA LEU A 348 1.77 -2.71 8.41
C LEU A 348 2.74 -2.99 7.25
N GLY A 349 2.61 -2.21 6.18
CA GLY A 349 3.51 -2.14 5.03
C GLY A 349 3.04 -1.08 4.03
N ILE A 350 3.91 -0.68 3.10
CA ILE A 350 3.61 0.36 2.09
C ILE A 350 2.78 -0.18 0.92
N GLU A 351 2.84 -1.49 0.68
CA GLU A 351 2.22 -2.14 -0.49
C GLU A 351 0.72 -2.41 -0.27
N GLY A 352 0.26 -2.41 0.97
CA GLY A 352 -1.12 -2.73 1.31
C GLY A 352 -1.45 -2.57 2.80
N GLY A 353 -2.64 -3.04 3.18
CA GLY A 353 -3.14 -2.90 4.53
C GLY A 353 -3.60 -1.47 4.87
N LEU A 354 -3.73 -1.20 6.17
CA LEU A 354 -4.20 0.10 6.68
C LEU A 354 -3.19 1.21 6.39
N LEU A 355 -1.90 0.95 6.64
CA LEU A 355 -0.84 1.96 6.52
C LEU A 355 -0.86 2.60 5.14
N ALA A 356 -0.88 1.78 4.08
CA ALA A 356 -0.83 2.28 2.72
C ALA A 356 -2.01 3.19 2.32
N ARG A 357 -3.17 3.08 3.00
CA ARG A 357 -4.31 3.99 2.80
C ARG A 357 -4.16 5.32 3.53
N LEU A 358 -3.27 5.39 4.52
CA LEU A 358 -3.00 6.58 5.31
C LEU A 358 -1.81 7.39 4.76
N LEU A 359 -0.97 6.81 3.89
CA LEU A 359 0.27 7.47 3.46
C LEU A 359 0.01 8.78 2.71
N MET A 360 -0.79 8.77 1.64
CA MET A 360 -1.06 9.96 0.82
C MET A 360 -1.59 11.15 1.65
N PRO A 361 -2.66 11.06 2.46
CA PRO A 361 -3.12 12.20 3.25
C PRO A 361 -2.07 12.67 4.27
N PHE A 362 -1.28 11.76 4.86
CA PHE A 362 -0.20 12.16 5.76
C PHE A 362 0.97 12.83 5.05
N GLU A 363 1.31 12.46 3.81
CA GLU A 363 2.35 13.12 3.01
C GLU A 363 2.04 14.59 2.71
N PHE A 364 0.77 14.90 2.47
CA PHE A 364 0.29 16.26 2.29
C PHE A 364 0.08 17.02 3.61
N GLY A 365 0.40 16.42 4.76
CA GLY A 365 0.16 17.04 6.08
C GLY A 365 -1.33 17.15 6.46
N LEU A 366 -2.19 16.43 5.74
CA LEU A 366 -3.63 16.33 5.96
C LEU A 366 -3.99 15.16 6.89
N GLY A 367 -2.98 14.51 7.48
CA GLY A 367 -3.16 13.41 8.43
C GLY A 367 -3.67 13.87 9.79
N GLY A 368 -4.08 12.91 10.61
CA GLY A 368 -4.51 13.17 11.98
C GLY A 368 -5.09 11.94 12.67
N ARG A 369 -5.50 12.13 13.93
CA ARG A 369 -6.15 11.09 14.73
C ARG A 369 -7.52 10.71 14.16
N ILE A 370 -7.87 9.43 14.25
CA ILE A 370 -9.19 8.95 13.83
C ILE A 370 -10.15 8.97 15.03
N GLY A 371 -11.25 9.72 14.93
CA GLY A 371 -12.25 9.81 15.98
C GLY A 371 -11.70 10.36 17.30
N SER A 372 -11.80 9.58 18.38
CA SER A 372 -11.21 9.98 19.67
C SER A 372 -9.68 9.84 19.70
N GLY A 373 -9.13 8.90 18.92
CA GLY A 373 -7.74 8.50 18.98
C GLY A 373 -7.41 7.53 20.12
N ARG A 374 -8.37 7.21 21.00
CA ARG A 374 -8.18 6.31 22.15
C ARG A 374 -8.30 4.84 21.78
N GLN A 375 -8.86 4.48 20.64
CA GLN A 375 -8.98 3.09 20.26
C GLN A 375 -7.59 2.44 20.11
N TRP A 376 -7.44 1.21 20.59
CA TRP A 376 -6.21 0.45 20.50
C TRP A 376 -6.00 -0.09 19.09
N MET A 377 -4.76 0.01 18.62
CA MET A 377 -4.27 -0.53 17.37
C MET A 377 -3.27 -1.64 17.69
N SER A 378 -3.73 -2.88 17.67
CA SER A 378 -2.86 -4.06 17.72
C SER A 378 -2.34 -4.34 16.33
N TRP A 379 -1.08 -3.99 16.09
CA TRP A 379 -0.44 -4.00 14.77
C TRP A 379 0.64 -5.08 14.70
N ILE A 380 1.11 -5.43 13.51
CA ILE A 380 2.31 -6.25 13.30
C ILE A 380 2.98 -5.81 11.99
N SER A 381 4.32 -5.81 11.93
CA SER A 381 5.01 -5.60 10.65
C SER A 381 4.69 -6.77 9.70
N ARG A 382 4.59 -6.51 8.39
CA ARG A 382 4.34 -7.59 7.42
C ARG A 382 5.39 -8.69 7.51
N ASP A 383 6.64 -8.32 7.71
CA ASP A 383 7.76 -9.26 7.79
C ASP A 383 7.72 -10.10 9.07
N ASP A 384 7.36 -9.53 10.23
CA ASP A 384 7.18 -10.32 11.45
C ASP A 384 5.98 -11.27 11.35
N LEU A 385 4.90 -10.89 10.65
CA LEU A 385 3.78 -11.80 10.42
C LEU A 385 4.20 -13.00 9.55
N VAL A 386 4.98 -12.76 8.48
CA VAL A 386 5.52 -13.84 7.64
C VAL A 386 6.44 -14.75 8.45
N ARG A 387 7.34 -14.17 9.26
CA ARG A 387 8.19 -14.93 10.18
C ARG A 387 7.38 -15.73 11.19
N LEU A 388 6.28 -15.17 11.71
CA LEU A 388 5.41 -15.88 12.65
C LEU A 388 4.69 -17.06 11.99
N ILE A 389 4.29 -16.94 10.71
CA ILE A 389 3.75 -18.06 9.93
C ILE A 389 4.81 -19.16 9.79
N CYS A 390 6.03 -18.81 9.40
CA CYS A 390 7.14 -19.76 9.30
C CYS A 390 7.46 -20.41 10.67
N HIS A 391 7.48 -19.63 11.74
CA HIS A 391 7.66 -20.10 13.11
C HIS A 391 6.55 -21.08 13.53
N ALA A 392 5.30 -20.80 13.17
CA ALA A 392 4.18 -21.69 13.44
C ALA A 392 4.28 -23.02 12.68
N ILE A 393 4.84 -23.01 11.47
CA ILE A 393 5.15 -24.22 10.72
C ILE A 393 6.27 -25.00 11.43
N ALA A 394 7.37 -24.31 11.79
CA ALA A 394 8.55 -24.91 12.40
C ALA A 394 8.33 -25.46 13.81
N THR A 395 7.39 -24.90 14.58
CA THR A 395 7.25 -25.15 16.02
C THR A 395 6.14 -26.18 16.31
N PRO A 396 6.46 -27.44 16.67
CA PRO A 396 5.45 -28.48 16.84
C PRO A 396 4.50 -28.25 18.03
N THR A 397 4.96 -27.52 19.05
CA THR A 397 4.18 -27.22 20.26
C THR A 397 3.14 -26.14 20.05
N LEU A 398 3.26 -25.31 19.00
CA LEU A 398 2.37 -24.19 18.76
C LEU A 398 1.08 -24.66 18.06
N HIS A 399 -0.06 -24.59 18.73
CA HIS A 399 -1.35 -25.05 18.20
C HIS A 399 -2.52 -24.21 18.72
N GLY A 400 -3.67 -24.33 18.04
CA GLY A 400 -4.87 -23.56 18.33
C GLY A 400 -4.70 -22.07 18.02
N PRO A 401 -5.38 -21.17 18.75
CA PRO A 401 -5.27 -19.73 18.50
C PRO A 401 -3.87 -19.21 18.82
N VAL A 402 -3.34 -18.35 17.94
CA VAL A 402 -2.08 -17.60 18.08
C VAL A 402 -2.33 -16.18 17.60
N ASN A 403 -2.02 -15.18 18.44
CA ASN A 403 -2.17 -13.78 18.08
C ASN A 403 -1.02 -13.31 17.20
N GLY A 404 -1.35 -12.86 15.99
CA GLY A 404 -0.43 -12.24 15.04
C GLY A 404 -0.36 -10.73 15.25
N THR A 405 0.12 -10.31 16.41
CA THR A 405 0.32 -8.90 16.80
C THR A 405 1.74 -8.70 17.33
N ALA A 406 2.26 -7.48 17.22
CA ALA A 406 3.44 -7.03 17.93
C ALA A 406 3.13 -6.95 19.44
N PRO A 407 4.14 -7.08 20.32
CA PRO A 407 3.95 -7.09 21.77
C PRO A 407 3.47 -5.77 22.35
N GLU A 408 3.68 -4.65 21.65
CA GLU A 408 3.32 -3.31 22.10
C GLU A 408 2.20 -2.70 21.21
N PRO A 409 0.92 -2.97 21.51
CA PRO A 409 -0.18 -2.26 20.88
C PRO A 409 -0.15 -0.78 21.29
N VAL A 410 -0.59 0.10 20.39
CA VAL A 410 -0.58 1.56 20.61
C VAL A 410 -1.97 2.16 20.53
N ARG A 411 -2.17 3.38 21.00
CA ARG A 411 -3.41 4.13 20.72
C ARG A 411 -3.38 4.67 19.30
N SER A 412 -4.56 4.88 18.71
CA SER A 412 -4.69 5.48 17.38
C SER A 412 -4.07 6.88 17.28
N ALA A 413 -4.13 7.68 18.36
CA ALA A 413 -3.46 8.97 18.43
C ALA A 413 -1.93 8.82 18.34
N ASP A 414 -1.36 7.85 19.08
CA ASP A 414 0.09 7.60 19.10
C ASP A 414 0.56 7.05 17.76
N PHE A 415 -0.26 6.21 17.11
CA PHE A 415 -0.01 5.74 15.75
C PHE A 415 0.05 6.91 14.76
N ALA A 416 -0.95 7.78 14.78
CA ALA A 416 -1.00 8.96 13.91
C ALA A 416 0.19 9.89 14.16
N ALA A 417 0.51 10.19 15.43
CA ALA A 417 1.67 11.02 15.79
C ALA A 417 3.00 10.39 15.35
N SER A 418 3.14 9.06 15.49
CA SER A 418 4.34 8.35 15.04
C SER A 418 4.48 8.36 13.52
N LEU A 419 3.39 8.12 12.78
CA LEU A 419 3.40 8.21 11.32
C LEU A 419 3.76 9.62 10.84
N ALA A 420 3.18 10.65 11.46
CA ALA A 420 3.45 12.05 11.16
C ALA A 420 4.94 12.40 11.36
N ARG A 421 5.51 11.99 12.51
CA ARG A 421 6.94 12.16 12.81
C ARG A 421 7.82 11.46 11.78
N GLN A 422 7.46 10.24 11.39
CA GLN A 422 8.20 9.44 10.40
C GLN A 422 8.12 10.02 8.98
N LEU A 423 7.07 10.78 8.66
CA LEU A 423 6.95 11.49 7.38
C LEU A 423 7.44 12.94 7.42
N HIS A 424 7.82 13.46 8.60
CA HIS A 424 8.12 14.89 8.82
C HIS A 424 6.97 15.79 8.33
N ARG A 425 5.74 15.44 8.73
CA ARG A 425 4.53 16.17 8.37
C ARG A 425 3.67 16.42 9.60
N PRO A 426 2.89 17.53 9.64
CA PRO A 426 1.92 17.73 10.69
C PRO A 426 0.80 16.68 10.61
N ALA A 427 0.19 16.37 11.75
CA ALA A 427 -0.99 15.52 11.83
C ALA A 427 -2.11 16.20 12.63
N ILE A 428 -2.61 17.30 12.07
CA ILE A 428 -3.50 18.24 12.76
C ILE A 428 -4.97 18.09 12.38
N PHE A 429 -5.32 17.22 11.44
CA PHE A 429 -6.70 17.07 10.93
C PHE A 429 -7.37 15.84 11.53
N PRO A 430 -8.05 15.95 12.70
CA PRO A 430 -8.76 14.82 13.28
C PRO A 430 -9.95 14.43 12.41
N LEU A 431 -10.10 13.14 12.13
CA LEU A 431 -11.22 12.64 11.34
C LEU A 431 -12.46 12.50 12.24
N PRO A 432 -13.55 13.27 12.03
CA PRO A 432 -14.64 13.35 13.00
C PRO A 432 -15.43 12.04 13.12
N THR A 433 -15.66 11.57 14.36
CA THR A 433 -16.43 10.35 14.65
C THR A 433 -17.82 10.35 14.02
N ARG A 434 -18.53 11.49 14.06
CA ARG A 434 -19.89 11.61 13.51
C ARG A 434 -19.90 11.40 11.99
N LEU A 435 -18.89 11.93 11.29
CA LEU A 435 -18.76 11.77 9.84
C LEU A 435 -18.49 10.30 9.49
N LEU A 436 -17.56 9.67 10.21
CA LEU A 436 -17.23 8.26 10.05
C LEU A 436 -18.43 7.34 10.27
N ARG A 437 -19.21 7.57 11.33
CA ARG A 437 -20.43 6.77 11.60
C ARG A 437 -21.48 6.94 10.52
N ARG A 438 -21.70 8.18 10.03
CA ARG A 438 -22.69 8.45 8.98
C ARG A 438 -22.33 7.80 7.65
N LEU A 439 -21.07 7.84 7.26
CA LEU A 439 -20.62 7.29 5.97
C LEU A 439 -20.33 5.80 6.04
N GLY A 440 -19.76 5.33 7.15
CA GLY A 440 -19.23 3.98 7.29
C GLY A 440 -20.10 3.00 8.06
N GLY A 441 -21.08 3.47 8.85
CA GLY A 441 -21.90 2.62 9.72
C GLY A 441 -21.06 1.68 10.59
N ASP A 442 -21.51 0.43 10.73
CA ASP A 442 -20.81 -0.61 11.49
C ASP A 442 -19.37 -0.87 11.03
N PHE A 443 -19.06 -0.67 9.74
CA PHE A 443 -17.69 -0.82 9.25
C PHE A 443 -16.77 0.20 9.92
N ALA A 444 -17.19 1.47 9.96
CA ALA A 444 -16.44 2.50 10.67
C ALA A 444 -16.41 2.24 12.17
N GLU A 445 -17.51 1.77 12.76
CA GLU A 445 -17.57 1.48 14.20
C GLU A 445 -16.59 0.38 14.61
N GLU A 446 -16.57 -0.77 13.91
CA GLU A 446 -15.70 -1.89 14.29
C GLU A 446 -14.25 -1.74 13.79
N MET A 447 -14.01 -1.16 12.61
CA MET A 447 -12.67 -1.16 11.98
C MET A 447 -11.88 0.15 12.14
N LEU A 448 -12.54 1.29 12.36
CA LEU A 448 -11.88 2.60 12.41
C LEU A 448 -11.97 3.26 13.79
N LEU A 449 -13.15 3.16 14.43
CA LEU A 449 -13.46 3.79 15.72
C LEU A 449 -13.29 2.84 16.90
N GLY A 450 -13.40 1.54 16.64
CA GLY A 450 -13.13 0.46 17.58
C GLY A 450 -11.67 0.02 17.56
N GLY A 451 -11.32 -0.83 18.53
CA GLY A 451 -9.98 -1.39 18.65
C GLY A 451 -9.90 -2.42 19.77
N GLN A 452 -8.82 -3.18 19.77
CA GLN A 452 -8.51 -4.20 20.77
C GLN A 452 -7.06 -4.08 21.20
N ARG A 453 -6.77 -4.26 22.49
CA ARG A 453 -5.42 -4.35 23.03
C ARG A 453 -5.02 -5.82 23.12
N VAL A 454 -4.47 -6.36 22.03
CA VAL A 454 -4.17 -7.79 21.88
C VAL A 454 -2.68 -8.05 22.01
N LEU A 455 -2.34 -9.00 22.87
CA LEU A 455 -0.96 -9.39 23.19
C LEU A 455 -0.65 -10.79 22.60
N PRO A 456 0.55 -11.00 22.06
CA PRO A 456 0.95 -12.25 21.42
C PRO A 456 1.61 -13.23 22.41
N GLU A 457 0.91 -13.63 23.47
CA GLU A 457 1.50 -14.43 24.56
C GLU A 457 2.07 -15.76 24.08
N LYS A 458 1.35 -16.47 23.20
CA LYS A 458 1.85 -17.76 22.69
C LYS A 458 3.05 -17.60 21.78
N ALA A 459 3.10 -16.56 20.96
CA ALA A 459 4.26 -16.31 20.12
C ALA A 459 5.49 -16.05 21.00
N LEU A 460 5.38 -15.17 21.99
CA LEU A 460 6.45 -14.88 22.95
C LEU A 460 6.87 -16.12 23.74
N ALA A 461 5.92 -16.87 24.30
CA ALA A 461 6.19 -18.08 25.07
C ALA A 461 6.85 -19.20 24.23
N SER A 462 6.61 -19.22 22.92
CA SER A 462 7.25 -20.15 21.99
C SER A 462 8.67 -19.73 21.55
N GLY A 463 9.21 -18.63 22.10
CA GLY A 463 10.52 -18.10 21.77
C GLY A 463 10.57 -17.28 20.48
N PHE A 464 9.41 -16.86 19.93
CA PHE A 464 9.39 -16.01 18.75
C PHE A 464 9.93 -14.62 19.05
N ALA A 465 11.07 -14.27 18.45
CA ALA A 465 11.67 -12.94 18.57
C ALA A 465 11.15 -12.02 17.46
N PHE A 466 10.44 -10.95 17.83
CA PHE A 466 9.97 -9.91 16.90
C PHE A 466 11.15 -9.05 16.40
N ARG A 467 11.24 -8.81 15.09
CA ARG A 467 12.18 -7.81 14.54
C ARG A 467 11.72 -6.40 14.89
N HIS A 468 10.41 -6.17 14.91
CA HIS A 468 9.82 -4.90 15.27
C HIS A 468 8.81 -5.06 16.41
N ALA A 469 9.31 -4.98 17.65
CA ALA A 469 8.47 -4.92 18.83
C ALA A 469 7.76 -3.56 18.98
N GLN A 470 8.45 -2.48 18.61
CA GLN A 470 8.01 -1.09 18.77
C GLN A 470 7.57 -0.46 17.44
N LEU A 471 6.52 0.36 17.50
CA LEU A 471 5.92 0.95 16.30
C LEU A 471 6.90 1.87 15.54
N GLU A 472 7.69 2.67 16.27
CA GLU A 472 8.62 3.61 15.65
C GLU A 472 9.69 2.89 14.83
N SER A 473 10.21 1.76 15.35
CA SER A 473 11.15 0.89 14.63
C SER A 473 10.50 0.29 13.38
N ALA A 474 9.27 -0.21 13.49
CA ALA A 474 8.52 -0.76 12.36
C ALA A 474 8.30 0.29 11.26
N LEU A 475 7.76 1.46 11.62
CA LEU A 475 7.49 2.54 10.66
C LEU A 475 8.78 3.08 10.05
N GLY A 476 9.86 3.22 10.85
CA GLY A 476 11.16 3.61 10.33
C GLY A 476 11.65 2.66 9.24
N SER A 477 11.63 1.36 9.52
CA SER A 477 12.01 0.34 8.53
C SER A 477 11.10 0.32 7.30
N ILE A 478 9.77 0.42 7.49
CA ILE A 478 8.78 0.34 6.41
C ILE A 478 8.84 1.58 5.48
N LEU A 479 9.10 2.76 6.04
CA LEU A 479 9.10 4.04 5.32
C LEU A 479 10.50 4.45 4.82
N GLY A 480 11.48 3.55 4.91
CA GLY A 480 12.82 3.78 4.39
C GLY A 480 13.66 4.76 5.22
N ARG A 481 13.48 4.77 6.55
CA ARG A 481 14.43 5.43 7.46
C ARG A 481 15.41 4.41 8.02
N ASN A 482 16.68 4.57 7.63
CA ASN A 482 17.78 3.88 8.30
C ASN A 482 17.92 4.42 9.73
N VAL A 483 17.38 3.69 10.70
CA VAL A 483 17.63 3.91 12.14
C VAL A 483 19.14 3.94 12.44
N VAL A 484 19.94 3.19 11.66
CA VAL A 484 21.41 3.11 11.79
C VAL A 484 22.09 4.45 11.50
N ARG A 485 21.70 5.18 10.44
CA ARG A 485 22.33 6.48 10.11
C ARG A 485 21.95 7.60 11.07
N GLU A 486 20.75 7.56 11.65
CA GLU A 486 20.37 8.54 12.67
C GLU A 486 21.04 8.26 14.02
N ALA A 487 21.31 6.99 14.37
CA ALA A 487 22.08 6.63 15.56
C ALA A 487 23.56 7.05 15.40
N GLU A 488 24.16 6.83 14.23
CA GLU A 488 25.51 7.30 13.91
C GLU A 488 25.59 8.83 13.86
N ALA A 489 24.59 9.52 13.30
CA ALA A 489 24.53 10.98 13.28
C ALA A 489 24.27 11.60 14.67
N ARG A 490 23.48 10.93 15.53
CA ARG A 490 23.28 11.35 16.93
C ARG A 490 24.52 11.08 17.78
N SER A 491 25.19 9.94 17.59
CA SER A 491 26.46 9.64 18.25
C SER A 491 27.56 10.61 17.83
N SER A 492 27.67 10.93 16.54
CA SER A 492 28.62 11.93 16.04
C SER A 492 28.35 13.33 16.58
N ARG A 493 27.08 13.75 16.75
CA ARG A 493 26.73 15.03 17.37
C ARG A 493 26.98 15.06 18.89
N ALA A 494 26.79 13.94 19.57
CA ALA A 494 27.10 13.83 21.00
C ALA A 494 28.61 13.85 21.29
N VAL A 495 29.43 13.29 20.39
CA VAL A 495 30.89 13.35 20.50
C VAL A 495 31.43 14.75 20.23
N VAL A 496 30.80 15.53 19.34
CA VAL A 496 31.18 16.93 19.08
C VAL A 496 30.82 17.87 20.23
N HIS A 497 29.71 17.62 20.95
CA HIS A 497 29.32 18.43 22.11
C HIS A 497 29.94 18.01 23.46
N ALA A 498 30.63 16.86 23.52
CA ALA A 498 31.38 16.44 24.71
C ALA A 498 32.86 16.85 24.67
N GLY A 499 33.29 17.54 23.60
CA GLY A 499 34.65 18.04 23.40
C GLY A 499 34.79 19.57 23.40
N GLU A 500 33.72 20.29 23.75
CA GLU A 500 33.71 21.70 24.15
C GLU A 500 33.45 21.78 25.65
#